data_AF-A0A7C4X1P0-F1
#
_entry.id   AF-A0A7C4X1P0-F1
#
_cell.length_a   1.000
_cell.length_b   1.000
_cell.length_c   1.000
_cell.angle_alpha   90.00
_cell.angle_beta   90.00
_cell.angle_gamma   90.00
#
_symmetry.space_group_name_H-M   'P 1'
#
loop_
_entity.id
_entity.type
_entity.pdbx_description
1 polymer ?
#
loop_
_entity_poly.entity_id
_entity_poly.type
_entity_poly.pdbx_seq_one_letter_code
_entity_poly.pdbx_strand_id
1 'polypeptide(L)' 'PVIGHLKADHRLSRNFYKGIVGDNINIMLAAAAFNFKRMMNKWKKKFFHFFQTLFFQFQMQFFHFLFYPLFSKKLKMTF' A
#
# COMPACT_ATOMS: atom_id res chain seq x y z
N PRO A 1 18.46 -13.67 -28.90
CA PRO A 1 18.71 -12.64 -27.86
C PRO A 1 17.58 -12.61 -26.80
N VAL A 2 17.80 -13.24 -25.64
CA VAL A 2 16.82 -13.26 -24.53
C VAL A 2 17.35 -12.50 -23.29
N ILE A 3 18.67 -12.44 -23.10
CA ILE A 3 19.31 -11.83 -21.92
C ILE A 3 19.51 -10.30 -22.06
N GLY A 4 19.62 -9.78 -23.28
CA GLY A 4 19.89 -8.36 -23.54
C GLY A 4 18.78 -7.42 -23.07
N HIS A 5 17.52 -7.75 -23.39
CA HIS A 5 16.35 -6.98 -22.94
C HIS A 5 16.22 -6.98 -21.42
N LEU A 6 16.40 -8.16 -20.78
CA LEU A 6 16.39 -8.26 -19.32
C LEU A 6 17.47 -7.38 -18.65
N LYS A 7 18.66 -7.28 -19.25
CA LYS A 7 19.74 -6.40 -18.78
C LYS A 7 19.39 -4.91 -18.85
N ALA A 8 18.70 -4.48 -19.90
CA ALA A 8 18.27 -3.09 -20.08
C ALA A 8 17.07 -2.74 -19.20
N ASP A 9 16.02 -3.58 -19.20
CA ASP A 9 14.72 -3.25 -18.64
C ASP A 9 14.63 -3.47 -17.12
N HIS A 10 15.36 -4.46 -16.59
CA HIS A 10 15.31 -4.86 -15.18
C HIS A 10 16.52 -4.39 -14.37
N ARG A 11 17.28 -3.41 -14.88
CA ARG A 11 18.49 -2.83 -14.24
C ARG A 11 19.59 -3.87 -13.93
N LEU A 12 19.53 -5.04 -14.56
CA LEU A 12 20.51 -6.13 -14.39
C LEU A 12 21.87 -5.80 -15.02
N SER A 13 21.98 -4.71 -15.79
CA SER A 13 23.24 -4.17 -16.33
C SER A 13 24.16 -3.55 -15.27
N ARG A 14 23.66 -3.22 -14.08
CA ARG A 14 24.46 -2.68 -12.97
C ARG A 14 24.77 -3.80 -11.96
N ASN A 15 25.72 -4.65 -12.30
CA ASN A 15 26.22 -5.67 -11.39
C ASN A 15 27.48 -5.18 -10.67
N PHE A 16 27.44 -5.14 -9.34
CA PHE A 16 28.59 -4.78 -8.49
C PHE A 16 29.43 -6.00 -8.07
N TYR A 17 28.92 -7.22 -8.32
CA TYR A 17 29.58 -8.48 -8.03
C TYR A 17 30.33 -9.00 -9.26
N LYS A 18 31.49 -9.64 -9.03
CA LYS A 18 32.39 -10.04 -10.10
C LYS A 18 32.00 -11.41 -10.70
N GLY A 19 31.98 -11.48 -12.04
CA GLY A 19 31.87 -12.72 -12.80
C GLY A 19 30.49 -13.39 -12.74
N ILE A 20 30.43 -14.62 -13.24
CA ILE A 20 29.19 -15.40 -13.42
C ILE A 20 28.45 -15.61 -12.09
N VAL A 21 29.19 -15.86 -11.00
CA VAL A 21 28.60 -16.00 -9.66
C VAL A 21 27.90 -14.70 -9.25
N GLY A 22 28.53 -13.55 -9.50
CA GLY A 22 27.93 -12.25 -9.24
C GLY A 22 26.67 -12.00 -10.08
N ASP A 23 26.69 -12.36 -11.36
CA ASP A 23 25.53 -12.22 -12.24
C ASP A 23 24.32 -13.02 -11.74
N ASN A 24 24.56 -14.25 -11.27
CA ASN A 24 23.51 -15.11 -10.69
C ASN A 24 22.89 -14.48 -9.42
N ILE A 25 23.74 -13.93 -8.54
CA ILE A 25 23.28 -13.23 -7.32
C ILE A 25 22.46 -12.00 -7.69
N ASN A 26 22.92 -11.21 -8.66
CA ASN A 26 22.22 -10.00 -9.10
C ASN A 26 20.81 -10.30 -9.64
N ILE A 27 20.66 -11.38 -10.42
CA ILE A 27 19.36 -11.83 -10.93
C ILE A 27 18.42 -12.23 -9.78
N MET A 28 18.91 -13.01 -8.82
CA MET A 28 18.11 -13.43 -7.66
C MET A 28 17.64 -12.24 -6.82
N LEU A 29 18.55 -11.29 -6.56
CA LEU A 29 18.23 -10.07 -5.80
C LEU A 29 17.26 -9.16 -6.55
N ALA A 30 17.42 -8.98 -7.87
CA ALA A 30 16.49 -8.23 -8.68
C ALA A 30 15.08 -8.85 -8.64
N ALA A 31 14.98 -10.17 -8.80
CA ALA A 31 13.70 -10.89 -8.71
C ALA A 31 13.06 -10.73 -7.32
N ALA A 32 13.84 -10.86 -6.24
CA ALA A 32 13.36 -10.62 -4.88
C ALA A 32 12.84 -9.17 -4.71
N ALA A 33 13.58 -8.18 -5.18
CA ALA A 33 13.18 -6.77 -5.13
C ALA A 33 11.87 -6.51 -5.90
N PHE A 34 11.68 -7.13 -7.06
CA PHE A 34 10.41 -7.04 -7.81
C PHE A 34 9.25 -7.64 -7.02
N ASN A 35 9.45 -8.79 -6.38
CA ASN A 35 8.44 -9.42 -5.52
C ASN A 35 8.09 -8.55 -4.30
N PHE A 36 9.10 -8.00 -3.63
CA PHE A 36 8.87 -7.07 -2.53
C PHE A 36 8.14 -5.81 -2.98
N LYS A 37 8.51 -5.21 -4.12
CA LYS A 37 7.79 -4.06 -4.69
C LYS A 37 6.31 -4.35 -4.92
N ARG A 38 5.99 -5.54 -5.46
CA ARG A 38 4.60 -5.98 -5.66
C ARG A 38 3.85 -6.09 -4.34
N MET A 39 4.47 -6.65 -3.30
CA MET A 39 3.86 -6.78 -1.97
C MET A 39 3.68 -5.44 -1.27
N MET A 40 4.69 -4.56 -1.31
CA MET A 40 4.59 -3.19 -0.77
C MET A 40 3.45 -2.41 -1.44
N ASN A 41 3.24 -2.56 -2.74
CA ASN A 41 2.12 -1.92 -3.44
C ASN A 41 0.76 -2.44 -2.95
N LYS A 42 0.63 -3.74 -2.66
CA LYS A 42 -0.60 -4.30 -2.08
C LYS A 42 -0.83 -3.76 -0.66
N TRP A 43 0.22 -3.69 0.14
CA TRP A 43 0.14 -3.16 1.50
C TRP A 43 -0.20 -1.68 1.53
N LYS A 44 0.38 -0.86 0.64
CA LYS A 44 0.04 0.56 0.51
C LYS A 44 -1.47 0.78 0.31
N LYS A 45 -2.09 -0.01 -0.56
CA LYS A 45 -3.55 0.06 -0.80
C LYS A 45 -4.35 -0.33 0.45
N LYS A 46 -3.99 -1.44 1.11
CA LYS A 46 -4.66 -1.89 2.34
C LYS A 46 -4.51 -0.89 3.48
N PHE A 47 -3.30 -0.37 3.65
CA PHE A 47 -2.98 0.64 4.66
C PHE A 47 -3.81 1.91 4.44
N PHE A 48 -3.82 2.45 3.21
CA PHE A 48 -4.63 3.62 2.89
C PHE A 48 -6.13 3.39 3.17
N HIS A 49 -6.67 2.24 2.73
CA HIS A 49 -8.07 1.90 2.98
C HIS A 49 -8.38 1.79 4.48
N PHE A 50 -7.48 1.19 5.28
CA PHE A 50 -7.62 1.10 6.72
C PHE A 50 -7.74 2.48 7.39
N PHE A 51 -6.86 3.43 7.05
CA PHE A 51 -6.96 4.79 7.60
C PHE A 51 -8.20 5.53 7.12
N GLN A 52 -8.59 5.33 5.86
CA GLN A 52 -9.83 5.89 5.33
C GLN A 52 -11.04 5.40 6.14
N THR A 53 -11.14 4.09 6.39
CA THR A 53 -12.23 3.51 7.19
C THR A 53 -12.24 4.04 8.61
N LEU A 54 -11.07 4.10 9.28
CA LEU A 54 -10.97 4.65 10.63
C LEU A 54 -11.41 6.12 10.70
N PHE A 55 -10.99 6.92 9.73
CA PHE A 55 -11.37 8.33 9.66
C PHE A 55 -12.88 8.49 9.50
N PHE A 56 -13.52 7.75 8.59
CA PHE A 56 -14.98 7.77 8.43
C PHE A 56 -15.71 7.32 9.69
N GLN A 57 -15.25 6.26 10.35
CA GLN A 57 -15.85 5.80 11.60
C GLN A 57 -15.80 6.89 12.68
N PHE A 58 -14.64 7.55 12.83
CA PHE A 58 -14.48 8.64 13.77
C PHE A 58 -15.40 9.82 13.44
N GLN A 59 -15.49 10.22 12.16
CA GLN A 59 -16.40 11.28 11.72
C GLN A 59 -17.86 10.95 12.02
N MET A 60 -18.29 9.70 11.77
CA MET A 60 -19.66 9.26 12.03
C MET A 60 -19.98 9.26 13.53
N GLN A 61 -19.06 8.81 14.37
CA GLN A 61 -19.20 8.87 15.82
C GLN A 61 -19.28 10.31 16.32
N PHE A 62 -18.43 11.20 15.81
CA PHE A 62 -18.45 12.62 16.15
C PHE A 62 -19.76 13.29 15.73
N PHE A 63 -20.24 13.03 14.51
CA PHE A 63 -21.54 13.53 14.04
C PHE A 63 -22.68 13.02 14.92
N HIS A 64 -22.71 11.72 15.23
CA HIS A 64 -23.71 11.16 16.15
C HIS A 64 -23.68 11.88 17.50
N PHE A 65 -22.50 12.05 18.10
CA PHE A 65 -22.36 12.75 19.37
C PHE A 65 -22.91 14.19 19.33
N LEU A 66 -22.65 14.94 18.25
CA LEU A 66 -23.13 16.32 18.10
C LEU A 66 -24.64 16.41 17.87
N PHE A 67 -25.19 15.58 16.98
CA PHE A 67 -26.54 15.77 16.46
C PHE A 67 -27.58 14.89 17.16
N TYR A 68 -27.18 13.76 17.77
CA TYR A 68 -28.11 12.87 18.47
C TYR A 68 -28.87 13.56 19.62
N PRO A 69 -28.23 14.40 20.49
CA PRO A 69 -28.96 15.13 21.53
C PRO A 69 -29.94 16.16 20.94
N LEU A 70 -29.61 16.76 19.81
CA LEU A 70 -30.44 17.78 19.14
C LEU A 70 -31.72 17.15 18.57
N PHE A 71 -31.58 16.01 17.90
CA PHE A 71 -32.72 15.25 17.36
C PHE A 71 -33.58 14.63 18.46
N SER A 72 -32.94 14.10 19.52
CA SER A 72 -33.63 13.53 20.67
C SER A 72 -34.51 14.55 21.40
N LYS A 73 -34.00 15.79 21.60
CA LYS A 73 -34.79 16.87 22.20
C LYS A 73 -35.97 17.31 21.33
N LYS A 74 -35.79 17.36 20.00
CA LYS A 74 -36.85 17.76 19.06
C LYS A 74 -38.03 16.79 19.07
N LEU A 75 -37.77 15.48 19.12
CA LEU A 75 -38.81 14.45 19.18
C LEU A 75 -39.60 14.47 20.50
N LYS A 76 -38.98 14.90 21.60
CA LYS A 76 -39.61 14.95 22.93
C LYS A 76 -40.53 16.16 23.13
N MET A 77 -40.46 17.17 22.27
CA MET A 77 -41.33 18.37 22.33
C MET A 77 -42.60 18.25 21.47
N THR A 78 -42.70 17.21 20.64
CA THR A 78 -43.81 17.01 19.69
C THR A 78 -44.81 15.95 20.13
N PHE A 79 -44.64 15.37 21.31
CA PHE A 79 -45.61 14.50 22.00
C PHE A 79 -45.95 15.13 23.36
#